data_AF-A0A5N5PMT9-F1
#
_entry.id   AF-A0A5N5PMT9-F1
#
_cell.length_a   1.000
_cell.length_b   1.000
_cell.length_c   1.000
_cell.angle_alpha   90.00
_cell.angle_beta   90.00
_cell.angle_gamma   90.00
#
_symmetry.space_group_name_H-M   'P 1'
#
loop_
_entity.id
_entity.type
_entity.pdbx_description
1 polymer ?
#
loop_
_entity_poly.entity_id
_entity_poly.type
_entity_poly.pdbx_seq_one_letter_code
_entity_poly.pdbx_strand_id
1 'polypeptide(L)'
;MNFPFSNTCPIPPSQRDIVSQLPPRQVVEALVTCYFQTCEVTHRLFQPLQFWDELNAFWSSRDHVSDGWLAQLLMILAIGCQNAPDYLITHTGRSQSQWIEVFLEGAQISFGRSPYMTSPNLTTVRTLCLMVLARMLEVVKGSTSNQIVSLMGFVTRLAMSMQLHRTAKLFPAMPSFEAELRRRIWVTIQLLDVDVAMRAGTSFLCTEFDAEPPFNVNESDFRRSEQGTWEVDTLYAGSYAYTDGLFQVKLAQLMPLIADIVSTVNSPSQPLVDYETVLSWDKKLRPKLKEVESAFSIRPHSRTDRHRRAMAQRQLIEVLVHRAKLAIHLAFTRSPYDERFEPSYRAVKESSMALLGIQELWTGSDPANSICSDSSRSSSPSSSSSDDQASFNGWLVDLCRDDFDTAMLCLILTMRKDNFGGTRSDDMPPRDIAWTVLRRGLMLFRQRACRSLHHFKQFVGLSIMAGTLQALGHPAAMLATMMQVADDVEQTVLAGKQDFMWMENTPNLLVHPSLSADVSLLDMDPELLNMHIQ
;
A
#
# COMPACT_ATOMS: atom_id res chain seq x y z
N MET A 1 -18.16 0.62 6.88
CA MET A 1 -19.10 0.23 5.81
C MET A 1 -18.78 -1.20 5.35
N ASN A 2 -19.78 -2.05 5.04
CA ASN A 2 -19.57 -3.45 4.61
C ASN A 2 -19.31 -3.57 3.09
N PHE A 3 -18.49 -2.69 2.53
CA PHE A 3 -18.17 -2.66 1.09
C PHE A 3 -17.40 -3.93 0.67
N PRO A 4 -17.54 -4.49 -0.55
CA PRO A 4 -18.44 -4.12 -1.63
C PRO A 4 -19.82 -4.81 -1.57
N PHE A 5 -20.14 -5.52 -0.48
CA PHE A 5 -21.35 -6.33 -0.37
C PHE A 5 -22.47 -5.66 0.44
N SER A 6 -22.45 -4.32 0.53
CA SER A 6 -23.48 -3.58 1.26
C SER A 6 -24.68 -3.30 0.37
N ASN A 7 -25.88 -3.52 0.90
CA ASN A 7 -27.10 -2.94 0.36
C ASN A 7 -27.44 -1.69 1.16
N THR A 8 -26.88 -0.54 0.78
CA THR A 8 -27.13 0.74 1.45
C THR A 8 -28.43 1.41 1.01
N CYS A 9 -28.93 1.08 -0.20
CA CYS A 9 -30.15 1.67 -0.74
C CYS A 9 -31.29 0.64 -0.86
N PRO A 10 -32.51 0.93 -0.35
CA PRO A 10 -33.67 0.05 -0.49
C PRO A 10 -34.10 -0.20 -1.94
N ILE A 11 -33.84 0.79 -2.81
CA ILE A 11 -34.13 0.73 -4.25
C ILE A 11 -32.84 1.13 -4.98
N PRO A 12 -32.01 0.16 -5.39
CA PRO A 12 -30.76 0.48 -6.04
C PRO A 12 -31.01 1.19 -7.39
N PRO A 13 -30.25 2.26 -7.71
CA PRO A 13 -30.33 2.94 -9.01
C PRO A 13 -30.11 1.96 -10.16
N SER A 14 -30.78 2.22 -11.28
CA SER A 14 -30.61 1.41 -12.49
C SER A 14 -29.23 1.63 -13.11
N GLN A 15 -28.83 0.73 -14.01
CA GLN A 15 -27.58 0.89 -14.77
C GLN A 15 -27.49 2.25 -15.47
N ARG A 16 -28.61 2.70 -16.07
CA ARG A 16 -28.68 3.98 -16.78
C ARG A 16 -28.50 5.16 -15.84
N ASP A 17 -29.05 5.08 -14.62
CA ASP A 17 -28.91 6.12 -13.60
C ASP A 17 -27.47 6.24 -13.08
N ILE A 18 -26.74 5.13 -13.00
CA ILE A 18 -25.32 5.15 -12.63
C ILE A 18 -24.48 5.74 -13.78
N VAL A 19 -24.75 5.31 -15.01
CA VAL A 19 -24.05 5.82 -16.20
C VAL A 19 -24.30 7.32 -16.40
N SER A 20 -25.50 7.83 -16.10
CA SER A 20 -25.83 9.25 -16.23
C SER A 20 -25.12 10.15 -15.21
N GLN A 21 -24.70 9.58 -14.07
CA GLN A 21 -23.97 10.29 -13.02
C GLN A 21 -22.46 10.42 -13.26
N LEU A 22 -21.92 9.76 -14.28
CA LEU A 22 -20.50 9.86 -14.62
C LEU A 22 -20.13 11.31 -14.98
N PRO A 23 -18.92 11.77 -14.62
CA PRO A 23 -18.43 13.09 -15.01
C PRO A 23 -18.22 13.16 -16.54
N PRO A 24 -17.92 14.36 -17.09
CA PRO A 24 -17.59 14.50 -18.50
C PRO A 24 -16.50 13.53 -18.96
N ARG A 25 -16.57 13.08 -20.22
CA ARG A 25 -15.65 12.09 -20.80
C ARG A 25 -14.18 12.41 -20.54
N GLN A 26 -13.79 13.68 -20.67
CA GLN A 26 -12.42 14.14 -20.42
C GLN A 26 -11.95 13.88 -18.98
N VAL A 27 -12.84 14.08 -18.00
CA VAL A 27 -12.55 13.80 -16.59
C VAL A 27 -12.42 12.29 -16.38
N VAL A 28 -13.33 11.49 -16.94
CA VAL A 28 -13.24 10.02 -16.88
C VAL A 28 -11.91 9.52 -17.45
N GLU A 29 -11.53 9.97 -18.64
CA GLU A 29 -10.27 9.58 -19.29
C GLU A 29 -9.04 10.05 -18.50
N ALA A 30 -9.09 11.24 -17.88
CA ALA A 30 -8.02 11.73 -17.01
C ALA A 30 -7.89 10.87 -15.74
N LEU A 31 -9.01 10.52 -15.08
CA LEU A 31 -9.00 9.66 -13.90
C LEU A 31 -8.51 8.23 -14.21
N VAL A 32 -8.90 7.68 -15.36
CA VAL A 32 -8.35 6.41 -15.87
C VAL A 32 -6.84 6.53 -16.04
N THR A 33 -6.35 7.62 -16.63
CA THR A 33 -4.92 7.88 -16.79
C THR A 33 -4.21 7.93 -15.43
N CYS A 34 -4.79 8.60 -14.42
CA CYS A 34 -4.24 8.60 -13.05
C CYS A 34 -4.11 7.18 -12.48
N TYR A 35 -5.12 6.31 -12.67
CA TYR A 35 -5.03 4.91 -12.23
C TYR A 35 -3.88 4.16 -12.93
N PHE A 36 -3.77 4.27 -14.26
CA PHE A 36 -2.72 3.59 -15.03
C PHE A 36 -1.31 4.08 -14.72
N GLN A 37 -1.16 5.35 -14.31
CA GLN A 37 0.12 5.94 -13.92
C GLN A 37 0.51 5.66 -12.47
N THR A 38 -0.42 5.17 -11.64
CA THR A 38 -0.20 4.88 -10.22
C THR A 38 -0.31 3.38 -9.96
N CYS A 39 -1.47 2.90 -9.53
CA CYS A 39 -1.68 1.53 -9.05
C CYS A 39 -1.33 0.44 -10.08
N GLU A 40 -1.65 0.66 -11.36
CA GLU A 40 -1.36 -0.31 -12.42
C GLU A 40 0.16 -0.50 -12.64
N VAL A 41 1.01 0.41 -12.17
CA VAL A 41 2.47 0.28 -12.28
C VAL A 41 2.98 -0.98 -11.55
N THR A 42 2.31 -1.39 -10.47
CA THR A 42 2.69 -2.57 -9.68
C THR A 42 1.60 -3.64 -9.66
N HIS A 43 0.33 -3.26 -9.55
CA HIS A 43 -0.81 -4.16 -9.49
C HIS A 43 -1.41 -4.37 -10.89
N ARG A 44 -0.63 -5.02 -11.77
CA ARG A 44 -1.02 -5.14 -13.19
C ARG A 44 -2.20 -6.09 -13.36
N LEU A 45 -3.37 -5.52 -13.60
CA LEU A 45 -4.63 -6.22 -13.82
C LEU A 45 -5.08 -6.16 -15.30
N PHE A 46 -4.59 -5.16 -16.04
CA PHE A 46 -5.06 -4.82 -17.38
C PHE A 46 -3.93 -4.85 -18.41
N GLN A 47 -4.31 -4.95 -19.68
CA GLN A 47 -3.47 -4.49 -20.75
C GLN A 47 -3.98 -3.09 -21.18
N PRO A 48 -3.13 -2.04 -21.15
CA PRO A 48 -3.59 -0.67 -21.32
C PRO A 48 -4.35 -0.43 -22.64
N LEU A 49 -3.82 -0.90 -23.78
CA LEU A 49 -4.44 -0.66 -25.09
C LEU A 49 -5.83 -1.30 -25.19
N GLN A 50 -5.97 -2.54 -24.72
CA GLN A 50 -7.24 -3.26 -24.65
C GLN A 50 -8.26 -2.49 -23.81
N PHE A 51 -7.85 -1.98 -22.63
CA PHE A 51 -8.77 -1.23 -21.78
C PHE A 51 -9.21 0.10 -22.42
N TRP A 52 -8.31 0.81 -23.09
CA TRP A 52 -8.66 2.03 -23.82
C TRP A 52 -9.62 1.76 -24.98
N ASP A 53 -9.46 0.63 -25.68
CA ASP A 53 -10.42 0.19 -26.71
C ASP A 53 -11.81 -0.09 -26.10
N GLU A 54 -11.86 -0.77 -24.95
CA GLU A 54 -13.10 -1.03 -24.21
C GLU A 54 -13.77 0.28 -23.75
N LEU A 55 -12.99 1.24 -23.25
CA LEU A 55 -13.49 2.55 -22.84
C LEU A 55 -14.05 3.35 -24.03
N ASN A 56 -13.39 3.31 -25.19
CA ASN A 56 -13.89 3.93 -26.41
C ASN A 56 -15.19 3.28 -26.91
N ALA A 57 -15.29 1.95 -26.82
CA ALA A 57 -16.51 1.22 -27.15
C ALA A 57 -17.67 1.60 -26.21
N PHE A 58 -17.40 1.75 -24.91
CA PHE A 58 -18.37 2.25 -23.94
C PHE A 58 -18.95 3.61 -24.32
N TRP A 59 -18.09 4.57 -24.72
CA TRP A 59 -18.56 5.88 -25.16
C TRP A 59 -19.38 5.83 -26.44
N SER A 60 -19.13 4.85 -27.30
CA SER A 60 -19.86 4.64 -28.55
C SER A 60 -21.24 4.02 -28.33
N SER A 61 -21.41 3.19 -27.28
CA SER A 61 -22.68 2.54 -26.96
C SER A 61 -22.89 2.44 -25.44
N ARG A 62 -23.39 3.52 -24.83
CA ARG A 62 -23.65 3.60 -23.38
C ARG A 62 -24.83 2.74 -22.88
N ASP A 63 -25.71 2.31 -23.78
CA ASP A 63 -26.94 1.57 -23.42
C ASP A 63 -26.76 0.05 -23.26
N HIS A 64 -25.63 -0.51 -23.70
CA HIS A 64 -25.40 -1.97 -23.77
C HIS A 64 -24.23 -2.43 -22.91
N VAL A 65 -23.98 -1.75 -21.79
CA VAL A 65 -22.82 -2.00 -20.94
C VAL A 65 -23.13 -3.15 -19.99
N SER A 66 -22.17 -4.03 -19.72
CA SER A 66 -22.37 -5.05 -18.68
C SER A 66 -22.14 -4.47 -17.28
N ASP A 67 -22.93 -4.91 -16.31
CA ASP A 67 -22.80 -4.43 -14.92
C ASP A 67 -21.43 -4.76 -14.30
N GLY A 68 -20.82 -5.88 -14.68
CA GLY A 68 -19.46 -6.22 -14.26
C GLY A 68 -18.40 -5.26 -14.79
N TRP A 69 -18.49 -4.87 -16.08
CA TRP A 69 -17.57 -3.89 -16.66
C TRP A 69 -17.79 -2.49 -16.10
N LEU A 70 -19.05 -2.08 -15.87
CA LEU A 70 -19.36 -0.80 -15.24
C LEU A 70 -18.78 -0.72 -13.81
N ALA A 71 -18.92 -1.80 -13.03
CA ALA A 71 -18.31 -1.88 -11.70
C ALA A 71 -16.78 -1.73 -11.77
N GLN A 72 -16.14 -2.39 -12.73
CA GLN A 72 -14.70 -2.30 -12.96
C GLN A 72 -14.26 -0.86 -13.29
N LEU A 73 -14.96 -0.19 -14.20
CA LEU A 73 -14.68 1.20 -14.55
C LEU A 73 -14.81 2.11 -13.33
N LEU A 74 -15.91 1.99 -12.57
CA LEU A 74 -16.15 2.81 -11.40
C LEU A 74 -15.09 2.61 -10.31
N MET A 75 -14.59 1.38 -10.12
CA MET A 75 -13.46 1.13 -9.23
C MET A 75 -12.17 1.80 -9.71
N ILE A 76 -11.87 1.74 -11.01
CA ILE A 76 -10.73 2.45 -11.62
C ILE A 76 -10.87 3.96 -11.40
N LEU A 77 -12.08 4.51 -11.56
CA LEU A 77 -12.33 5.93 -11.33
C LEU A 77 -12.19 6.32 -9.85
N ALA A 78 -12.66 5.50 -8.92
CA ALA A 78 -12.49 5.77 -7.48
C ALA A 78 -11.01 5.83 -7.09
N ILE A 79 -10.22 4.85 -7.50
CA ILE A 79 -8.78 4.80 -7.22
C ILE A 79 -8.03 5.90 -7.98
N GLY A 80 -8.39 6.16 -9.23
CA GLY A 80 -7.81 7.25 -10.03
C GLY A 80 -8.12 8.62 -9.44
N CYS A 81 -9.32 8.82 -8.92
CA CYS A 81 -9.76 10.06 -8.27
C CYS A 81 -9.01 10.32 -6.96
N GLN A 82 -8.70 9.28 -6.18
CA GLN A 82 -7.88 9.41 -4.97
C GLN A 82 -6.50 10.02 -5.26
N ASN A 83 -5.95 9.76 -6.44
CA ASN A 83 -4.60 10.17 -6.85
C ASN A 83 -4.60 11.29 -7.90
N ALA A 84 -5.77 11.86 -8.18
CA ALA A 84 -5.91 12.91 -9.17
C ALA A 84 -5.59 14.28 -8.56
N PRO A 85 -4.89 15.17 -9.30
CA PRO A 85 -4.81 16.57 -8.93
C PRO A 85 -6.20 17.24 -8.86
N ASP A 86 -6.41 18.10 -7.86
CA ASP A 86 -7.71 18.76 -7.60
C ASP A 86 -8.29 19.48 -8.82
N TYR A 87 -7.44 20.09 -9.66
CA TYR A 87 -7.90 20.85 -10.84
C TYR A 87 -8.68 19.99 -11.84
N LEU A 88 -8.46 18.67 -11.89
CA LEU A 88 -9.16 17.76 -12.79
C LEU A 88 -10.65 17.62 -12.46
N ILE A 89 -11.02 17.83 -11.19
CA ILE A 89 -12.38 17.64 -10.69
C ILE A 89 -13.02 18.94 -10.18
N THR A 90 -12.22 19.99 -9.93
CA THR A 90 -12.72 21.28 -9.40
C THR A 90 -13.87 21.85 -10.25
N HIS A 91 -13.81 21.70 -11.58
CA HIS A 91 -14.82 22.23 -12.49
C HIS A 91 -16.14 21.44 -12.52
N THR A 92 -16.22 20.28 -11.88
CA THR A 92 -17.43 19.44 -11.91
C THR A 92 -18.43 19.78 -10.81
N GLY A 93 -18.10 20.69 -9.89
CA GLY A 93 -18.97 21.08 -8.78
C GLY A 93 -19.10 20.04 -7.66
N ARG A 94 -18.21 19.03 -7.62
CA ARG A 94 -18.12 18.02 -6.56
C ARG A 94 -16.68 17.91 -6.07
N SER A 95 -16.48 17.72 -4.77
CA SER A 95 -15.16 17.45 -4.21
C SER A 95 -14.65 16.06 -4.59
N GLN A 96 -13.35 15.81 -4.39
CA GLN A 96 -12.73 14.49 -4.57
C GLN A 96 -13.45 13.41 -3.77
N SER A 97 -13.71 13.69 -2.48
CA SER A 97 -14.39 12.77 -1.58
C SER A 97 -15.80 12.42 -2.05
N GLN A 98 -16.56 13.40 -2.54
CA GLN A 98 -17.90 13.18 -3.08
C GLN A 98 -17.87 12.32 -4.34
N TRP A 99 -16.89 12.52 -5.23
CA TRP A 99 -16.73 11.67 -6.41
C TRP A 99 -16.38 10.24 -6.06
N ILE A 100 -15.42 10.05 -5.16
CA ILE A 100 -15.04 8.72 -4.67
C ILE A 100 -16.26 7.99 -4.09
N GLU A 101 -17.06 8.67 -3.27
CA GLU A 101 -18.28 8.08 -2.69
C GLU A 101 -19.28 7.66 -3.77
N VAL A 102 -19.53 8.51 -4.78
CA VAL A 102 -20.39 8.18 -5.93
C VAL A 102 -19.86 6.98 -6.72
N PHE A 103 -18.56 6.92 -6.99
CA PHE A 103 -17.96 5.82 -7.73
C PHE A 103 -18.00 4.51 -6.96
N LEU A 104 -17.67 4.53 -5.66
CA LEU A 104 -17.74 3.34 -4.80
C LEU A 104 -19.18 2.82 -4.69
N GLU A 105 -20.16 3.70 -4.50
CA GLU A 105 -21.56 3.33 -4.43
C GLU A 105 -22.04 2.70 -5.76
N GLY A 106 -21.75 3.36 -6.88
CA GLY A 106 -22.08 2.81 -8.20
C GLY A 106 -21.38 1.48 -8.48
N ALA A 107 -20.13 1.32 -8.03
CA ALA A 107 -19.35 0.10 -8.21
C ALA A 107 -19.96 -1.08 -7.45
N GLN A 108 -20.31 -0.92 -6.17
CA GLN A 108 -20.93 -2.01 -5.39
C GLN A 108 -22.30 -2.41 -5.96
N ILE A 109 -23.13 -1.44 -6.39
CA ILE A 109 -24.46 -1.71 -6.95
C ILE A 109 -24.33 -2.43 -8.29
N SER A 110 -23.42 -2.00 -9.16
CA SER A 110 -23.18 -2.65 -10.45
C SER A 110 -22.57 -4.04 -10.24
N PHE A 111 -21.61 -4.20 -9.33
CA PHE A 111 -21.03 -5.50 -9.03
C PHE A 111 -22.08 -6.48 -8.48
N GLY A 112 -22.94 -6.03 -7.55
CA GLY A 112 -24.01 -6.85 -6.98
C GLY A 112 -25.07 -7.30 -7.99
N ARG A 113 -25.27 -6.56 -9.09
CA ARG A 113 -26.15 -6.95 -10.21
C ARG A 113 -25.48 -7.89 -11.21
N SER A 114 -24.16 -7.96 -11.21
CA SER A 114 -23.42 -8.89 -12.06
C SER A 114 -23.54 -10.35 -11.58
N PRO A 115 -23.42 -11.36 -12.46
CA PRO A 115 -23.49 -12.78 -12.06
C PRO A 115 -22.18 -13.26 -11.41
N TYR A 116 -21.56 -12.47 -10.53
CA TYR A 116 -20.21 -12.70 -10.01
C TYR A 116 -20.05 -14.03 -9.26
N MET A 117 -21.12 -14.59 -8.69
CA MET A 117 -21.10 -15.89 -8.01
C MET A 117 -21.37 -17.07 -8.93
N THR A 118 -22.26 -16.89 -9.93
CA THR A 118 -22.77 -17.98 -10.76
C THR A 118 -22.00 -18.14 -12.07
N SER A 119 -21.45 -17.05 -12.60
CA SER A 119 -20.67 -17.02 -13.84
C SER A 119 -19.52 -16.02 -13.72
N PRO A 120 -18.53 -16.28 -12.84
CA PRO A 120 -17.38 -15.39 -12.69
C PRO A 120 -16.52 -15.39 -13.95
N ASN A 121 -15.95 -14.22 -14.26
CA ASN A 121 -15.02 -14.04 -15.36
C ASN A 121 -13.83 -13.15 -14.94
N LEU A 122 -12.90 -12.86 -15.85
CA LEU A 122 -11.70 -12.08 -15.51
C LEU A 122 -12.06 -10.67 -15.03
N THR A 123 -13.12 -10.05 -15.56
CA THR A 123 -13.65 -8.76 -15.09
C THR A 123 -14.09 -8.85 -13.63
N THR A 124 -14.75 -9.95 -13.24
CA THR A 124 -15.13 -10.20 -11.85
C THR A 124 -13.91 -10.20 -10.92
N VAL A 125 -12.88 -10.99 -11.26
CA VAL A 125 -11.66 -11.12 -10.45
C VAL A 125 -10.90 -9.80 -10.37
N ARG A 126 -10.70 -9.11 -11.50
CA ARG A 126 -10.04 -7.79 -11.55
C ARG A 126 -10.78 -6.77 -10.69
N THR A 127 -12.11 -6.73 -10.78
CA THR A 127 -12.92 -5.80 -9.98
C THR A 127 -12.78 -6.07 -8.48
N LEU A 128 -12.77 -7.34 -8.06
CA LEU A 128 -12.53 -7.70 -6.67
C LEU A 128 -11.11 -7.35 -6.21
N CYS A 129 -10.09 -7.54 -7.05
CA CYS A 129 -8.72 -7.09 -6.76
C CYS A 129 -8.67 -5.56 -6.56
N LEU A 130 -9.35 -4.78 -7.42
CA LEU A 130 -9.47 -3.33 -7.26
C LEU A 130 -10.18 -2.95 -5.95
N MET A 131 -11.19 -3.72 -5.53
CA MET A 131 -11.89 -3.49 -4.26
C MET A 131 -11.00 -3.77 -3.03
N VAL A 132 -10.15 -4.80 -3.10
CA VAL A 132 -9.09 -5.03 -2.09
C VAL A 132 -8.12 -3.86 -2.07
N LEU A 133 -7.61 -3.47 -3.24
CA LEU A 133 -6.63 -2.38 -3.37
C LEU A 133 -7.19 -1.04 -2.89
N ALA A 134 -8.44 -0.71 -3.20
CA ALA A 134 -9.12 0.50 -2.71
C ALA A 134 -9.21 0.54 -1.18
N ARG A 135 -9.36 -0.61 -0.51
CA ARG A 135 -9.31 -0.69 0.95
C ARG A 135 -7.89 -0.51 1.48
N MET A 136 -6.89 -1.10 0.82
CA MET A 136 -5.49 -0.94 1.18
C MET A 136 -5.01 0.51 1.01
N LEU A 137 -5.59 1.26 0.08
CA LEU A 137 -5.30 2.68 -0.16
C LEU A 137 -6.19 3.64 0.64
N GLU A 138 -7.05 3.13 1.53
CA GLU A 138 -8.03 3.90 2.31
C GLU A 138 -9.02 4.75 1.48
N VAL A 139 -9.18 4.43 0.19
CA VAL A 139 -10.25 4.99 -0.65
C VAL A 139 -11.62 4.67 -0.05
N VAL A 140 -11.75 3.48 0.55
CA VAL A 140 -12.93 3.06 1.33
C VAL A 140 -12.74 3.43 2.80
N LYS A 141 -13.46 4.47 3.25
CA LYS A 141 -13.39 4.94 4.65
C LYS A 141 -13.92 3.91 5.65
N GLY A 142 -13.28 3.82 6.83
CA GLY A 142 -13.73 3.00 7.96
C GLY A 142 -13.62 1.49 7.72
N SER A 143 -12.57 1.07 7.00
CA SER A 143 -12.22 -0.34 6.79
C SER A 143 -11.59 -0.93 8.05
N THR A 144 -11.96 -2.17 8.40
CA THR A 144 -11.27 -2.96 9.43
C THR A 144 -10.40 -4.04 8.79
N SER A 145 -9.38 -4.52 9.50
CA SER A 145 -8.51 -5.63 9.06
C SER A 145 -9.31 -6.88 8.71
N ASN A 146 -10.33 -7.23 9.51
CA ASN A 146 -11.16 -8.42 9.26
C ASN A 146 -11.90 -8.38 7.91
N GLN A 147 -12.31 -7.19 7.46
CA GLN A 147 -13.01 -7.04 6.19
C GLN A 147 -12.08 -7.30 5.00
N ILE A 148 -10.83 -6.83 5.05
CA ILE A 148 -9.89 -7.02 3.95
C ILE A 148 -9.46 -8.49 3.83
N VAL A 149 -9.24 -9.18 4.95
CA VAL A 149 -8.91 -10.61 4.99
C VAL A 149 -10.02 -11.44 4.36
N SER A 150 -11.27 -11.18 4.75
CA SER A 150 -12.43 -11.91 4.22
C SER A 150 -12.60 -11.70 2.71
N LEU A 151 -12.42 -10.45 2.24
CA LEU A 151 -12.50 -10.12 0.82
C LEU A 151 -11.38 -10.79 0.03
N MET A 152 -10.15 -10.78 0.55
CA MET A 152 -9.01 -11.45 -0.08
C MET A 152 -9.23 -12.96 -0.19
N GLY A 153 -9.77 -13.59 0.86
CA GLY A 153 -10.16 -15.00 0.83
C GLY A 153 -11.17 -15.32 -0.28
N PHE A 154 -12.15 -14.43 -0.49
CA PHE A 154 -13.11 -14.56 -1.58
C PHE A 154 -12.44 -14.42 -2.96
N VAL A 155 -11.57 -13.42 -3.15
CA VAL A 155 -10.83 -13.20 -4.41
C VAL A 155 -10.01 -14.44 -4.77
N THR A 156 -9.22 -14.96 -3.83
CA THR A 156 -8.35 -16.11 -4.06
C THR A 156 -9.16 -17.36 -4.44
N ARG A 157 -10.23 -17.66 -3.71
CA ARG A 157 -11.09 -18.83 -4.02
C ARG A 157 -11.79 -18.70 -5.37
N LEU A 158 -12.27 -17.51 -5.73
CA LEU A 158 -12.91 -17.28 -7.02
C LEU A 158 -11.90 -17.39 -8.18
N ALA A 159 -10.68 -16.86 -8.02
CA ALA A 159 -9.64 -17.00 -9.03
C ALA A 159 -9.20 -18.47 -9.18
N MET A 160 -9.13 -19.23 -8.08
CA MET A 160 -8.81 -20.66 -8.11
C MET A 160 -9.91 -21.49 -8.79
N SER A 161 -11.20 -21.19 -8.55
CA SER A 161 -12.30 -21.89 -9.23
C SER A 161 -12.27 -21.69 -10.76
N MET A 162 -11.76 -20.53 -11.19
CA MET A 162 -11.49 -20.19 -12.59
C MET A 162 -10.13 -20.71 -13.14
N GLN A 163 -9.40 -21.49 -12.34
CA GLN A 163 -8.11 -22.10 -12.69
C GLN A 163 -6.96 -21.11 -12.98
N LEU A 164 -6.97 -19.89 -12.41
CA LEU A 164 -5.89 -18.91 -12.61
C LEU A 164 -4.55 -19.34 -11.99
N HIS A 165 -4.61 -20.17 -10.94
CA HIS A 165 -3.46 -20.75 -10.25
C HIS A 165 -2.78 -21.89 -11.03
N ARG A 166 -3.36 -22.31 -12.16
CA ARG A 166 -2.87 -23.44 -12.95
C ARG A 166 -2.01 -23.00 -14.13
N THR A 167 -1.04 -23.84 -14.53
CA THR A 167 -0.26 -23.64 -15.76
C THR A 167 -1.15 -23.51 -16.99
N ALA A 168 -0.84 -22.52 -17.84
CA ALA A 168 -1.58 -22.29 -19.09
C ALA A 168 -1.46 -23.47 -20.07
N LYS A 169 -0.43 -24.32 -19.91
CA LYS A 169 -0.20 -25.52 -20.76
C LYS A 169 -1.32 -26.56 -20.67
N LEU A 170 -2.12 -26.54 -19.60
CA LEU A 170 -3.29 -27.40 -19.44
C LEU A 170 -4.46 -26.98 -20.34
N PHE A 171 -4.40 -25.79 -20.95
CA PHE A 171 -5.47 -25.20 -21.74
C PHE A 171 -4.97 -24.88 -23.17
N PRO A 172 -4.70 -25.89 -24.01
CA PRO A 172 -4.09 -25.69 -25.34
C PRO A 172 -4.94 -24.86 -26.30
N ALA A 173 -6.25 -24.75 -26.06
CA ALA A 173 -7.16 -23.90 -26.82
C ALA A 173 -7.20 -22.42 -26.36
N MET A 174 -6.53 -22.10 -25.24
CA MET A 174 -6.51 -20.73 -24.70
C MET A 174 -5.59 -19.84 -25.55
N PRO A 175 -6.06 -18.66 -25.99
CA PRO A 175 -5.22 -17.70 -26.68
C PRO A 175 -4.01 -17.28 -25.83
N SER A 176 -2.86 -17.06 -26.47
CA SER A 176 -1.60 -16.69 -25.79
C SER A 176 -1.75 -15.39 -24.97
N PHE A 177 -2.51 -14.43 -25.49
CA PHE A 177 -2.84 -13.18 -24.80
C PHE A 177 -3.68 -13.40 -23.54
N GLU A 178 -4.70 -14.25 -23.60
CA GLU A 178 -5.50 -14.57 -22.41
C GLU A 178 -4.66 -15.30 -21.36
N ALA A 179 -3.81 -16.24 -21.78
CA ALA A 179 -2.88 -16.91 -20.89
C ALA A 179 -1.94 -15.92 -20.18
N GLU A 180 -1.46 -14.90 -20.89
CA GLU A 180 -0.62 -13.85 -20.30
C GLU A 180 -1.39 -12.98 -19.30
N LEU A 181 -2.61 -12.56 -19.63
CA LEU A 181 -3.46 -11.81 -18.70
C LEU A 181 -3.75 -12.60 -17.42
N ARG A 182 -4.02 -13.91 -17.52
CA ARG A 182 -4.24 -14.77 -16.36
C ARG A 182 -3.01 -14.86 -15.47
N ARG A 183 -1.80 -14.99 -16.05
CA ARG A 183 -0.53 -14.96 -15.29
C ARG A 183 -0.34 -13.64 -14.55
N ARG A 184 -0.57 -12.50 -15.23
CA ARG A 184 -0.46 -11.16 -14.63
C ARG A 184 -1.43 -10.98 -13.46
N ILE A 185 -2.69 -11.39 -13.64
CA ILE A 185 -3.71 -11.32 -12.59
C ILE A 185 -3.34 -12.23 -11.40
N TRP A 186 -2.87 -13.45 -11.66
CA TRP A 186 -2.47 -14.38 -10.61
C TRP A 186 -1.33 -13.83 -9.75
N VAL A 187 -0.27 -13.29 -10.37
CA VAL A 187 0.83 -12.67 -9.62
C VAL A 187 0.38 -11.44 -8.84
N THR A 188 -0.55 -10.64 -9.38
CA THR A 188 -1.17 -9.52 -8.64
C THR A 188 -1.98 -10.01 -7.45
N ILE A 189 -2.72 -11.12 -7.58
CA ILE A 189 -3.43 -11.75 -6.45
C ILE A 189 -2.45 -12.18 -5.37
N GLN A 190 -1.33 -12.82 -5.74
CA GLN A 190 -0.29 -13.21 -4.79
C GLN A 190 0.31 -12.01 -4.06
N LEU A 191 0.53 -10.89 -4.76
CA LEU A 191 0.99 -9.64 -4.15
C LEU A 191 0.02 -9.13 -3.08
N LEU A 192 -1.26 -9.02 -3.45
CA LEU A 192 -2.31 -8.54 -2.54
C LEU A 192 -2.48 -9.47 -1.34
N ASP A 193 -2.44 -10.79 -1.56
CA ASP A 193 -2.60 -11.80 -0.51
C ASP A 193 -1.44 -11.78 0.50
N VAL A 194 -0.19 -11.68 0.04
CA VAL A 194 0.97 -11.51 0.94
C VAL A 194 0.84 -10.23 1.77
N ASP A 195 0.45 -9.13 1.14
CA ASP A 195 0.37 -7.84 1.81
C ASP A 195 -0.74 -7.84 2.88
N VAL A 196 -1.92 -8.39 2.55
CA VAL A 196 -3.01 -8.61 3.52
C VAL A 196 -2.57 -9.55 4.66
N ALA A 197 -1.87 -10.64 4.35
CA ALA A 197 -1.38 -11.59 5.33
C ALA A 197 -0.36 -10.96 6.30
N MET A 198 0.55 -10.13 5.81
CA MET A 198 1.52 -9.42 6.64
C MET A 198 0.88 -8.35 7.53
N ARG A 199 -0.18 -7.67 7.06
CA ARG A 199 -0.89 -6.65 7.84
C ARG A 199 -1.79 -7.24 8.92
N ALA A 200 -2.48 -8.32 8.60
CA ALA A 200 -3.49 -8.92 9.48
C ALA A 200 -2.97 -10.10 10.31
N GLY A 201 -1.71 -10.51 10.14
CA GLY A 201 -1.15 -11.67 10.82
C GLY A 201 -1.81 -13.00 10.40
N THR A 202 -2.32 -13.09 9.17
CA THR A 202 -3.02 -14.28 8.67
C THR A 202 -2.12 -15.14 7.79
N SER A 203 -2.46 -16.42 7.62
CA SER A 203 -1.71 -17.28 6.69
C SER A 203 -1.91 -16.84 5.23
N PHE A 204 -0.85 -16.96 4.43
CA PHE A 204 -0.90 -16.79 2.98
C PHE A 204 -1.80 -17.86 2.34
N LEU A 205 -2.68 -17.47 1.41
CA LEU A 205 -3.71 -18.33 0.84
C LEU A 205 -3.28 -18.96 -0.49
N CYS A 206 -2.39 -18.33 -1.24
CA CYS A 206 -1.99 -18.77 -2.57
C CYS A 206 -0.81 -19.76 -2.55
N THR A 207 -0.82 -20.74 -1.66
CA THR A 207 0.30 -21.68 -1.42
C THR A 207 0.43 -22.77 -2.49
N GLU A 208 -0.67 -23.23 -3.07
CA GLU A 208 -0.69 -24.31 -4.07
C GLU A 208 -0.98 -23.77 -5.47
N PHE A 209 0.06 -23.67 -6.30
CA PHE A 209 -0.06 -23.21 -7.69
C PHE A 209 1.05 -23.79 -8.57
N ASP A 210 0.78 -23.94 -9.87
CA ASP A 210 1.76 -24.28 -10.89
C ASP A 210 1.74 -23.31 -12.09
N ALA A 211 1.06 -22.17 -11.96
CA ALA A 211 1.06 -21.08 -12.92
C ALA A 211 2.48 -20.56 -13.20
N GLU A 212 2.80 -20.36 -14.47
CA GLU A 212 4.07 -19.78 -14.88
C GLU A 212 4.16 -18.28 -14.56
N PRO A 213 5.36 -17.73 -14.36
CA PRO A 213 5.54 -16.29 -14.24
C PRO A 213 5.11 -15.57 -15.54
N PRO A 214 4.62 -14.31 -15.45
CA PRO A 214 4.33 -13.47 -16.60
C PRO A 214 5.54 -13.29 -17.52
N PHE A 215 5.31 -12.91 -18.77
CA PHE A 215 6.41 -12.64 -19.71
C PHE A 215 7.13 -11.32 -19.39
N ASN A 216 8.45 -11.33 -19.57
CA ASN A 216 9.30 -10.14 -19.45
C ASN A 216 9.25 -9.31 -20.75
N VAL A 217 8.12 -8.66 -21.01
CA VAL A 217 7.83 -7.91 -22.25
C VAL A 217 7.31 -6.50 -21.94
N ASN A 218 7.45 -5.57 -22.89
CA ASN A 218 6.86 -4.23 -22.81
C ASN A 218 5.40 -4.25 -23.27
N GLU A 219 4.65 -3.22 -22.90
CA GLU A 219 3.27 -3.08 -23.39
C GLU A 219 3.20 -2.85 -24.91
N SER A 220 4.27 -2.33 -25.51
CA SER A 220 4.40 -2.18 -26.97
C SER A 220 4.55 -3.51 -27.73
N ASP A 221 4.89 -4.59 -27.03
CA ASP A 221 5.09 -5.92 -27.64
C ASP A 221 3.74 -6.67 -27.82
N PHE A 222 2.64 -6.08 -27.35
CA PHE A 222 1.28 -6.56 -27.57
C PHE A 222 0.70 -5.95 -28.85
N ARG A 223 0.19 -6.79 -29.74
CA ARG A 223 -0.40 -6.34 -31.01
C ARG A 223 -1.69 -7.07 -31.34
N ARG A 224 -2.48 -6.48 -32.25
CA ARG A 224 -3.58 -7.19 -32.89
C ARG A 224 -3.03 -8.00 -34.06
N SER A 225 -3.46 -9.25 -34.17
CA SER A 225 -3.24 -10.11 -35.32
C SER A 225 -4.00 -9.59 -36.55
N GLU A 226 -3.72 -10.16 -37.72
CA GLU A 226 -4.47 -9.88 -38.95
C GLU A 226 -5.97 -10.20 -38.81
N GLN A 227 -6.33 -11.10 -37.89
CA GLN A 227 -7.70 -11.51 -37.60
C GLN A 227 -8.35 -10.63 -36.51
N GLY A 228 -7.64 -9.61 -36.03
CA GLY A 228 -8.11 -8.66 -35.01
C GLY A 228 -8.05 -9.17 -33.57
N THR A 229 -7.47 -10.35 -33.33
CA THR A 229 -7.26 -10.92 -31.98
C THR A 229 -5.98 -10.38 -31.35
N TRP A 230 -5.95 -10.21 -30.04
CA TRP A 230 -4.74 -9.79 -29.33
C TRP A 230 -3.72 -10.94 -29.24
N GLU A 231 -2.46 -10.63 -29.48
CA GLU A 231 -1.33 -11.56 -29.41
C GLU A 231 -0.13 -10.90 -28.72
N VAL A 232 0.71 -11.74 -28.10
CA VAL A 232 1.96 -11.31 -27.45
C VAL A 232 3.13 -11.72 -28.33
N ASP A 233 3.94 -10.75 -28.75
CA ASP A 233 5.19 -11.02 -29.45
C ASP A 233 6.32 -11.24 -28.45
N THR A 234 6.80 -12.47 -28.33
CA THR A 234 7.91 -12.82 -27.44
C THR A 234 9.27 -12.82 -28.13
N LEU A 235 9.34 -12.48 -29.42
CA LEU A 235 10.59 -12.54 -30.20
C LEU A 235 11.68 -11.61 -29.63
N TYR A 236 11.28 -10.48 -29.05
CA TYR A 236 12.19 -9.51 -28.44
C TYR A 236 12.36 -9.68 -26.93
N ALA A 237 11.76 -10.71 -26.33
CA ALA A 237 11.89 -10.97 -24.90
C ALA A 237 13.38 -11.18 -24.54
N GLY A 238 13.90 -10.32 -23.66
CA GLY A 238 15.32 -10.32 -23.27
C GLY A 238 16.24 -9.38 -24.06
N SER A 239 15.74 -8.67 -25.08
CA SER A 239 16.52 -7.65 -25.80
C SER A 239 16.64 -6.31 -25.04
N TYR A 240 15.82 -6.12 -24.00
CA TYR A 240 15.76 -4.88 -23.22
C TYR A 240 16.37 -5.07 -21.83
N ALA A 241 17.14 -4.08 -21.37
CA ALA A 241 17.67 -4.06 -20.00
C ALA A 241 16.55 -3.96 -18.93
N TYR A 242 15.46 -3.26 -19.26
CA TYR A 242 14.26 -3.14 -18.43
C TYR A 242 13.02 -3.24 -19.32
N THR A 243 11.98 -3.95 -18.88
CA THR A 243 10.67 -3.98 -19.55
C THR A 243 9.56 -3.62 -18.55
N ASP A 244 8.39 -3.27 -19.06
CA ASP A 244 7.21 -3.08 -18.21
C ASP A 244 6.90 -4.35 -17.38
N GLY A 245 7.13 -5.55 -17.94
CA GLY A 245 6.98 -6.88 -17.32
C GLY A 245 7.92 -7.23 -16.18
N LEU A 246 9.05 -6.53 -16.05
CA LEU A 246 10.15 -6.95 -15.18
C LEU A 246 9.75 -7.08 -13.70
N PHE A 247 8.91 -6.16 -13.21
CA PHE A 247 8.42 -6.18 -11.83
C PHE A 247 7.71 -7.49 -11.47
N GLN A 248 6.70 -7.89 -12.24
CA GLN A 248 5.95 -9.11 -11.94
C GLN A 248 6.81 -10.38 -12.11
N VAL A 249 7.80 -10.36 -13.01
CA VAL A 249 8.76 -11.45 -13.15
C VAL A 249 9.63 -11.59 -11.89
N LYS A 250 10.21 -10.50 -11.40
CA LYS A 250 11.02 -10.52 -10.17
C LYS A 250 10.18 -10.85 -8.94
N LEU A 251 8.95 -10.33 -8.88
CA LEU A 251 8.01 -10.64 -7.82
C LEU A 251 7.66 -12.14 -7.80
N ALA A 252 7.32 -12.74 -8.95
CA ALA A 252 7.00 -14.16 -9.05
C ALA A 252 8.20 -15.05 -8.65
N GLN A 253 9.44 -14.63 -8.94
CA GLN A 253 10.65 -15.34 -8.52
C GLN A 253 10.92 -15.24 -7.01
N LEU A 254 10.48 -14.16 -6.36
CA LEU A 254 10.62 -13.93 -4.92
C LEU A 254 9.49 -14.60 -4.13
N MET A 255 8.30 -14.71 -4.73
CA MET A 255 7.06 -15.11 -4.07
C MET A 255 7.16 -16.43 -3.31
N PRO A 256 7.77 -17.52 -3.82
CA PRO A 256 7.85 -18.79 -3.08
C PRO A 256 8.58 -18.65 -1.73
N LEU A 257 9.63 -17.82 -1.67
CA LEU A 257 10.38 -17.58 -0.44
C LEU A 257 9.58 -16.73 0.56
N ILE A 258 8.88 -15.71 0.07
CA ILE A 258 8.04 -14.86 0.93
C ILE A 258 6.82 -15.64 1.44
N ALA A 259 6.21 -16.46 0.59
CA ALA A 259 5.11 -17.34 0.97
C ALA A 259 5.52 -18.31 2.08
N ASP A 260 6.67 -18.99 1.94
CA ASP A 260 7.24 -19.88 2.97
C ASP A 260 7.41 -19.14 4.31
N ILE A 261 8.02 -17.95 4.28
CA ILE A 261 8.20 -17.09 5.45
C ILE A 261 6.86 -16.72 6.10
N VAL A 262 5.92 -16.16 5.34
CA VAL A 262 4.64 -15.64 5.87
C VAL A 262 3.78 -16.79 6.39
N SER A 263 3.69 -17.90 5.66
CA SER A 263 2.95 -19.08 6.09
C SER A 263 3.50 -19.66 7.39
N THR A 264 4.83 -19.69 7.57
CA THR A 264 5.44 -20.20 8.80
C THR A 264 5.33 -19.20 9.95
N VAL A 265 5.63 -17.92 9.76
CA VAL A 265 5.57 -16.91 10.83
C VAL A 265 4.15 -16.76 11.37
N ASN A 266 3.14 -16.79 10.49
CA ASN A 266 1.73 -16.65 10.87
C ASN A 266 1.05 -18.01 11.15
N SER A 267 1.83 -19.09 11.31
CA SER A 267 1.26 -20.41 11.61
C SER A 267 0.91 -20.52 13.10
N PRO A 268 -0.37 -20.76 13.47
CA PRO A 268 -0.75 -20.93 14.87
C PRO A 268 -0.34 -22.29 15.45
N SER A 269 0.04 -23.24 14.60
CA SER A 269 0.29 -24.64 14.98
C SER A 269 1.76 -25.03 14.93
N GLN A 270 2.61 -24.21 14.31
CA GLN A 270 4.05 -24.49 14.28
C GLN A 270 4.72 -23.92 15.54
N PRO A 271 5.70 -24.64 16.12
CA PRO A 271 6.52 -24.08 17.18
C PRO A 271 7.26 -22.84 16.67
N LEU A 272 7.77 -22.01 17.59
CA LEU A 272 8.62 -20.88 17.25
C LEU A 272 9.73 -21.36 16.30
N VAL A 273 9.84 -20.68 15.14
CA VAL A 273 10.84 -20.98 14.11
C VAL A 273 12.22 -21.07 14.74
N ASP A 274 13.00 -22.08 14.39
CA ASP A 274 14.36 -22.21 14.87
C ASP A 274 15.25 -21.09 14.31
N TYR A 275 16.25 -20.71 15.11
CA TYR A 275 17.08 -19.56 14.75
C TYR A 275 17.90 -19.79 13.48
N GLU A 276 18.31 -21.03 13.21
CA GLU A 276 19.07 -21.38 12.01
C GLU A 276 18.24 -21.20 10.74
N THR A 277 16.96 -21.59 10.76
CA THR A 277 16.01 -21.34 9.67
C THR A 277 15.83 -19.85 9.41
N VAL A 278 15.71 -19.03 10.46
CA VAL A 278 15.63 -17.56 10.31
C VAL A 278 16.87 -17.00 9.61
N LEU A 279 18.07 -17.39 10.04
CA LEU A 279 19.32 -16.98 9.39
C LEU A 279 19.42 -17.50 7.94
N SER A 280 18.91 -18.69 7.66
CA SER A 280 18.86 -19.29 6.33
C SER A 280 17.97 -18.48 5.38
N TRP A 281 16.77 -18.08 5.81
CA TRP A 281 15.89 -17.23 5.02
C TRP A 281 16.50 -15.84 4.77
N ASP A 282 17.03 -15.16 5.79
CA ASP A 282 17.71 -13.87 5.62
C ASP A 282 18.89 -13.98 4.63
N LYS A 283 19.67 -15.07 4.72
CA LYS A 283 20.72 -15.38 3.74
C LYS A 283 20.21 -15.57 2.32
N LYS A 284 19.02 -16.17 2.13
CA LYS A 284 18.39 -16.34 0.81
C LYS A 284 17.78 -15.04 0.26
N LEU A 285 17.28 -14.15 1.13
CA LEU A 285 16.70 -12.86 0.73
C LEU A 285 17.77 -11.89 0.20
N ARG A 286 18.96 -11.85 0.81
CA ARG A 286 20.08 -10.97 0.40
C ARG A 286 20.43 -11.01 -1.10
N PRO A 287 20.73 -12.18 -1.72
CA PRO A 287 21.06 -12.24 -3.14
C PRO A 287 19.87 -11.86 -4.03
N LYS A 288 18.63 -12.16 -3.61
CA LYS A 288 17.42 -11.75 -4.35
C LYS A 288 17.28 -10.24 -4.40
N LEU A 289 17.55 -9.55 -3.29
CA LEU A 289 17.53 -8.09 -3.24
C LEU A 289 18.57 -7.46 -4.16
N LYS A 290 19.81 -8.00 -4.16
CA LYS A 290 20.87 -7.56 -5.08
C LYS A 290 20.52 -7.78 -6.55
N GLU A 291 19.89 -8.92 -6.86
CA GLU A 291 19.41 -9.23 -8.20
C GLU A 291 18.36 -8.21 -8.66
N VAL A 292 17.40 -7.87 -7.79
CA VAL A 292 16.39 -6.83 -8.04
C VAL A 292 17.06 -5.47 -8.26
N GLU A 293 17.93 -5.03 -7.36
CA GLU A 293 18.68 -3.78 -7.52
C GLU A 293 19.41 -3.69 -8.86
N SER A 294 20.10 -4.77 -9.26
CA SER A 294 20.81 -4.82 -10.55
C SER A 294 19.86 -4.77 -11.75
N ALA A 295 18.71 -5.44 -11.67
CA ALA A 295 17.73 -5.50 -12.76
C ALA A 295 17.02 -4.17 -12.99
N PHE A 296 16.84 -3.36 -11.93
CA PHE A 296 16.20 -2.04 -12.00
C PHE A 296 17.21 -0.89 -12.12
N SER A 297 18.51 -1.18 -12.28
CA SER A 297 19.57 -0.18 -12.49
C SER A 297 19.53 0.38 -13.92
N ILE A 298 18.57 1.27 -14.19
CA ILE A 298 18.41 1.94 -15.49
C ILE A 298 19.30 3.19 -15.53
N ARG A 299 20.03 3.39 -16.64
CA ARG A 299 20.83 4.60 -16.83
C ARG A 299 19.94 5.86 -16.80
N PRO A 300 20.27 6.89 -16.00
CA PRO A 300 19.49 8.12 -15.90
C PRO A 300 19.77 9.05 -17.09
N HIS A 301 19.52 8.60 -18.32
CA HIS A 301 19.55 9.51 -19.47
C HIS A 301 18.19 10.22 -19.50
N SER A 302 18.11 11.35 -18.80
CA SER A 302 16.90 12.11 -18.44
C SER A 302 15.97 11.38 -17.44
N ARG A 303 15.40 12.11 -16.47
CA ARG A 303 14.39 11.61 -15.50
C ARG A 303 13.08 11.29 -16.23
N THR A 304 13.09 10.27 -17.08
CA THR A 304 11.90 9.80 -17.81
C THR A 304 10.91 9.14 -16.86
N ASP A 305 9.62 9.14 -17.21
CA ASP A 305 8.56 8.40 -16.51
C ASP A 305 8.91 6.92 -16.31
N ARG A 306 9.67 6.35 -17.25
CA ARG A 306 10.20 4.99 -17.15
C ARG A 306 11.15 4.80 -15.97
N HIS A 307 12.06 5.74 -15.73
CA HIS A 307 12.95 5.69 -14.58
C HIS A 307 12.17 5.78 -13.27
N ARG A 308 11.16 6.67 -13.19
CA ARG A 308 10.30 6.81 -12.00
C ARG A 308 9.55 5.52 -11.69
N ARG A 309 8.92 4.90 -12.70
CA ARG A 309 8.23 3.61 -12.56
C ARG A 309 9.16 2.49 -12.12
N ALA A 310 10.34 2.39 -12.72
CA ALA A 310 11.34 1.39 -12.35
C ALA A 310 11.80 1.51 -10.89
N MET A 311 12.03 2.74 -10.42
CA MET A 311 12.41 2.99 -9.02
C MET A 311 11.27 2.64 -8.06
N ALA A 312 10.04 3.05 -8.36
CA ALA A 312 8.86 2.71 -7.56
C ALA A 312 8.67 1.18 -7.46
N GLN A 313 8.79 0.46 -8.58
CA GLN A 313 8.70 -1.00 -8.65
C GLN A 313 9.81 -1.69 -7.83
N ARG A 314 11.06 -1.22 -7.96
CA ARG A 314 12.19 -1.72 -7.17
C ARG A 314 11.94 -1.54 -5.68
N GLN A 315 11.58 -0.33 -5.26
CA GLN A 315 11.40 0.03 -3.86
C GLN A 315 10.23 -0.74 -3.22
N LEU A 316 9.15 -1.01 -3.97
CA LEU A 316 8.07 -1.86 -3.46
C LEU A 316 8.54 -3.29 -3.16
N ILE A 317 9.41 -3.87 -4.00
CA ILE A 317 10.03 -5.18 -3.70
C ILE A 317 10.93 -5.08 -2.47
N GLU A 318 11.70 -4.00 -2.33
CA GLU A 318 12.53 -3.75 -1.14
C GLU A 318 11.67 -3.68 0.13
N VAL A 319 10.52 -3.00 0.10
CA VAL A 319 9.57 -2.95 1.21
C VAL A 319 9.12 -4.36 1.61
N LEU A 320 8.67 -5.18 0.65
CA LEU A 320 8.23 -6.56 0.92
C LEU A 320 9.34 -7.40 1.58
N VAL A 321 10.58 -7.29 1.08
CA VAL A 321 11.73 -8.03 1.62
C VAL A 321 12.06 -7.55 3.03
N HIS A 322 12.12 -6.24 3.28
CA HIS A 322 12.40 -5.71 4.61
C HIS A 322 11.29 -6.05 5.61
N ARG A 323 10.03 -6.09 5.17
CA ARG A 323 8.91 -6.52 6.01
C ARG A 323 8.97 -8.00 6.37
N ALA A 324 9.31 -8.87 5.41
CA ALA A 324 9.59 -10.28 5.70
C ALA A 324 10.76 -10.45 6.68
N LYS A 325 11.85 -9.67 6.53
CA LYS A 325 12.97 -9.67 7.48
C LYS A 325 12.54 -9.24 8.89
N LEU A 326 11.75 -8.17 9.01
CA LEU A 326 11.20 -7.76 10.30
C LEU A 326 10.38 -8.88 10.93
N ALA A 327 9.50 -9.53 10.16
CA ALA A 327 8.64 -10.61 10.64
C ALA A 327 9.44 -11.78 11.25
N ILE A 328 10.49 -12.26 10.56
CA ILE A 328 11.28 -13.42 11.03
C ILE A 328 12.24 -13.08 12.19
N HIS A 329 12.80 -11.86 12.21
CA HIS A 329 13.80 -11.49 13.22
C HIS A 329 13.19 -10.93 14.50
N LEU A 330 11.99 -10.32 14.44
CA LEU A 330 11.38 -9.64 15.58
C LEU A 330 11.22 -10.57 16.79
N ALA A 331 10.85 -11.84 16.56
CA ALA A 331 10.69 -12.83 17.63
C ALA A 331 11.96 -13.01 18.49
N PHE A 332 13.14 -12.94 17.88
CA PHE A 332 14.44 -13.07 18.55
C PHE A 332 14.91 -11.78 19.22
N THR A 333 14.16 -10.70 19.03
CA THR A 333 14.39 -9.41 19.66
C THR A 333 13.35 -9.07 20.74
N ARG A 334 12.56 -10.04 21.22
CA ARG A 334 11.56 -9.84 22.30
C ARG A 334 12.09 -10.07 23.72
N SER A 335 13.16 -10.86 23.89
CA SER A 335 13.84 -11.14 25.17
C SER A 335 14.82 -10.02 25.57
N PRO A 336 15.28 -9.87 26.83
CA PRO A 336 16.50 -9.11 27.13
C PRO A 336 17.65 -9.44 26.16
N TYR A 337 18.55 -8.48 25.94
CA TYR A 337 19.63 -8.62 24.97
C TYR A 337 20.41 -9.91 25.18
N ASP A 338 20.59 -10.66 24.09
CA ASP A 338 21.29 -11.94 24.06
C ASP A 338 22.23 -11.89 22.86
N GLU A 339 23.53 -11.94 23.13
CA GLU A 339 24.59 -11.81 22.12
C GLU A 339 24.45 -12.85 21.00
N ARG A 340 23.83 -14.00 21.29
CA ARG A 340 23.57 -15.05 20.28
C ARG A 340 22.64 -14.58 19.16
N PHE A 341 21.77 -13.60 19.45
CA PHE A 341 20.80 -13.06 18.50
C PHE A 341 21.21 -11.70 17.92
N GLU A 342 22.47 -11.28 18.10
CA GLU A 342 23.02 -10.04 17.53
C GLU A 342 22.70 -9.85 16.03
N PRO A 343 22.79 -10.88 15.16
CA PRO A 343 22.37 -10.75 13.76
C PRO A 343 20.90 -10.33 13.59
N SER A 344 20.00 -10.75 14.48
CA SER A 344 18.59 -10.33 14.44
C SER A 344 18.41 -8.89 14.87
N TYR A 345 19.11 -8.44 15.92
CA TYR A 345 19.10 -7.03 16.33
C TYR A 345 19.55 -6.11 15.20
N ARG A 346 20.64 -6.49 14.51
CA ARG A 346 21.13 -5.81 13.31
C ARG A 346 20.11 -5.79 12.19
N ALA A 347 19.59 -6.97 11.83
CA ALA A 347 18.64 -7.08 10.72
C ALA A 347 17.36 -6.27 10.95
N VAL A 348 16.85 -6.22 12.19
CA VAL A 348 15.68 -5.40 12.55
C VAL A 348 16.01 -3.91 12.40
N LYS A 349 17.12 -3.45 12.98
CA LYS A 349 17.51 -2.03 12.92
C LYS A 349 17.76 -1.56 11.48
N GLU A 350 18.53 -2.33 10.70
CA GLU A 350 18.80 -2.04 9.29
C GLU A 350 17.52 -2.02 8.45
N SER A 351 16.62 -2.99 8.63
CA SER A 351 15.38 -3.06 7.86
C SER A 351 14.41 -1.95 8.23
N SER A 352 14.32 -1.59 9.52
CA SER A 352 13.56 -0.43 9.97
C SER A 352 14.07 0.87 9.34
N MET A 353 15.39 1.08 9.34
CA MET A 353 15.98 2.28 8.74
C MET A 353 15.80 2.31 7.22
N ALA A 354 15.92 1.17 6.55
CA ALA A 354 15.70 1.07 5.10
C ALA A 354 14.25 1.41 4.72
N LEU A 355 13.27 0.86 5.44
CA LEU A 355 11.84 1.17 5.22
C LEU A 355 11.56 2.67 5.42
N LEU A 356 12.03 3.26 6.51
CA LEU A 356 11.84 4.70 6.76
C LEU A 356 12.59 5.58 5.74
N GLY A 357 13.74 5.13 5.24
CA GLY A 357 14.44 5.79 4.13
C GLY A 357 13.66 5.74 2.81
N ILE A 358 13.00 4.62 2.51
CA ILE A 358 12.09 4.51 1.35
C ILE A 358 10.89 5.46 1.52
N GLN A 359 10.31 5.53 2.72
CA GLN A 359 9.23 6.46 3.03
C GLN A 359 9.65 7.92 2.73
N GLU A 360 10.83 8.33 3.20
CA GLU A 360 11.38 9.67 2.98
C GLU A 360 11.57 9.98 1.48
N LEU A 361 12.10 9.01 0.72
CA LEU A 361 12.30 9.14 -0.73
C LEU A 361 10.97 9.29 -1.49
N TRP A 362 9.90 8.65 -1.02
CA TRP A 362 8.58 8.74 -1.64
C TRP A 362 7.84 10.03 -1.29
N THR A 363 8.09 10.61 -0.12
CA THR A 363 7.47 11.88 0.29
C THR A 363 8.21 13.11 -0.26
N GLY A 364 9.33 12.92 -0.97
CA GLY A 364 10.11 14.02 -1.56
C GLY A 364 10.75 14.94 -0.51
N SER A 365 10.92 14.45 0.72
CA SER A 365 11.59 15.18 1.78
C SER A 365 13.09 15.23 1.48
N ASP A 366 13.54 16.28 0.79
CA ASP A 366 14.95 16.48 0.54
C ASP A 366 15.67 16.72 1.89
N PRO A 367 16.68 15.91 2.27
CA PRO A 367 17.33 16.00 3.58
C PRO A 367 17.96 17.38 3.89
N ALA A 368 18.15 18.23 2.88
CA ALA A 368 18.72 19.58 3.01
C ALA A 368 17.69 20.67 3.38
N ASN A 369 16.41 20.52 3.05
CA ASN A 369 15.42 21.59 3.23
C ASN A 369 14.78 21.64 4.63
N SER A 370 14.92 20.57 5.43
CA SER A 370 14.36 20.52 6.79
C SER A 370 15.22 21.22 7.85
N ILE A 371 16.44 21.66 7.52
CA ILE A 371 17.37 22.31 8.47
C ILE A 371 17.17 23.84 8.50
N CYS A 372 16.45 24.43 7.53
CA CYS A 372 16.38 25.89 7.36
C CYS A 372 14.96 26.49 7.39
N SER A 373 13.94 25.82 7.93
CA SER A 373 12.58 26.40 8.00
C SER A 373 12.26 27.25 9.24
N ASP A 374 13.26 27.61 10.05
CA ASP A 374 13.12 28.61 11.12
C ASP A 374 13.82 29.92 10.74
N SER A 375 13.26 30.64 9.76
CA SER A 375 13.27 32.12 9.68
C SER A 375 12.79 32.62 8.32
N SER A 376 11.87 33.60 8.35
CA SER A 376 11.49 34.49 7.25
C SER A 376 10.92 33.87 5.97
N ARG A 377 9.58 33.75 5.89
CA ARG A 377 8.87 33.60 4.61
C ARG A 377 8.75 34.95 3.90
N SER A 378 9.65 35.21 2.96
CA SER A 378 9.38 36.10 1.82
C SER A 378 10.24 35.69 0.61
N SER A 379 9.69 34.89 -0.30
CA SER A 379 10.11 34.89 -1.71
C SER A 379 9.24 33.99 -2.59
N SER A 380 9.00 34.50 -3.78
CA SER A 380 8.20 34.04 -4.92
C SER A 380 8.48 32.60 -5.41
N PRO A 381 7.57 32.00 -6.21
CA PRO A 381 7.66 30.61 -6.62
C PRO A 381 8.62 30.42 -7.80
N SER A 382 9.62 29.55 -7.65
CA SER A 382 10.48 29.11 -8.76
C SER A 382 10.47 27.58 -8.90
N SER A 383 9.81 27.12 -9.98
CA SER A 383 10.10 25.94 -10.83
C SER A 383 10.36 24.55 -10.21
N SER A 384 9.29 23.77 -10.05
CA SER A 384 8.95 22.53 -10.81
C SER A 384 9.98 21.40 -10.97
N SER A 385 10.58 20.86 -9.90
CA SER A 385 11.24 19.54 -10.02
C SER A 385 11.26 18.66 -8.76
N SER A 386 11.10 19.24 -7.57
CA SER A 386 10.96 18.50 -6.31
C SER A 386 9.51 18.10 -6.02
N ASP A 387 8.54 18.97 -6.32
CA ASP A 387 7.11 18.72 -6.08
C ASP A 387 6.56 17.55 -6.91
N ASP A 388 7.12 17.32 -8.11
CA ASP A 388 6.68 16.25 -9.01
C ASP A 388 7.04 14.84 -8.50
N GLN A 389 8.06 14.69 -7.65
CA GLN A 389 8.47 13.37 -7.13
C GLN A 389 7.64 12.95 -5.91
N ALA A 390 7.33 13.89 -5.00
CA ALA A 390 6.43 13.67 -3.88
C ALA A 390 5.01 13.33 -4.35
N SER A 391 4.56 13.95 -5.45
CA SER A 391 3.26 13.69 -6.05
C SER A 391 3.15 12.29 -6.69
N PHE A 392 4.22 11.78 -7.32
CA PHE A 392 4.15 10.51 -8.08
C PHE A 392 4.03 9.26 -7.18
N ASN A 393 4.72 9.24 -6.04
CA ASN A 393 4.76 8.05 -5.16
C ASN A 393 3.83 8.17 -3.94
N GLY A 394 3.05 9.23 -3.80
CA GLY A 394 2.16 9.43 -2.63
C GLY A 394 1.26 8.22 -2.35
N TRP A 395 0.72 7.61 -3.41
CA TRP A 395 -0.12 6.40 -3.31
C TRP A 395 0.61 5.18 -2.74
N LEU A 396 1.92 5.03 -2.98
CA LEU A 396 2.72 3.96 -2.38
C LEU A 396 2.93 4.20 -0.88
N VAL A 397 3.02 5.46 -0.47
CA VAL A 397 3.14 5.78 0.96
C VAL A 397 1.84 5.49 1.70
N ASP A 398 0.68 5.68 1.05
CA ASP A 398 -0.60 5.30 1.63
C ASP A 398 -0.79 3.77 1.60
N LEU A 399 -0.35 3.10 0.52
CA LEU A 399 -0.37 1.65 0.40
C LEU A 399 0.45 0.97 1.51
N CYS A 400 1.71 1.36 1.68
CA CYS A 400 2.69 0.74 2.61
C CYS A 400 2.71 1.39 4.00
N ARG A 401 1.65 2.10 4.41
CA ARG A 401 1.64 2.82 5.71
C ARG A 401 1.95 1.89 6.88
N ASP A 402 1.25 0.75 6.96
CA ASP A 402 1.40 -0.24 8.04
C ASP A 402 2.85 -0.78 8.13
N ASP A 403 3.55 -0.82 6.99
CA ASP A 403 4.95 -1.24 6.90
C ASP A 403 5.90 -0.23 7.54
N PHE A 404 5.66 1.07 7.30
CA PHE A 404 6.42 2.16 7.91
C PHE A 404 6.12 2.31 9.40
N ASP A 405 4.87 2.08 9.80
CA ASP A 405 4.44 2.08 11.21
C ASP A 405 5.18 0.99 11.98
N THR A 406 5.20 -0.22 11.41
CA THR A 406 5.93 -1.36 11.97
C THR A 406 7.42 -1.08 12.04
N ALA A 407 8.00 -0.47 11.00
CA ALA A 407 9.41 -0.09 10.97
C ALA A 407 9.76 0.90 12.09
N MET A 408 8.91 1.91 12.31
CA MET A 408 9.07 2.92 13.35
C MET A 408 9.04 2.30 14.74
N LEU A 409 8.04 1.45 15.02
CA LEU A 409 7.93 0.72 16.28
C LEU A 409 9.18 -0.15 16.53
N CYS A 410 9.62 -0.91 15.53
CA CYS A 410 10.81 -1.75 15.61
C CYS A 410 12.09 -0.92 15.86
N LEU A 411 12.21 0.26 15.26
CA LEU A 411 13.35 1.15 15.48
C LEU A 411 13.39 1.67 16.92
N ILE A 412 12.25 2.11 17.45
CA ILE A 412 12.16 2.58 18.84
C ILE A 412 12.52 1.44 19.81
N LEU A 413 11.99 0.24 19.58
CA LEU A 413 12.25 -0.93 20.43
C LEU A 413 13.72 -1.36 20.43
N THR A 414 14.37 -1.36 19.26
CA THR A 414 15.80 -1.68 19.16
C THR A 414 16.66 -0.61 19.82
N MET A 415 16.38 0.68 19.59
CA MET A 415 17.10 1.78 20.25
C MET A 415 16.90 1.82 21.76
N ARG A 416 15.73 1.39 22.27
CA ARG A 416 15.50 1.26 23.71
C ARG A 416 16.45 0.26 24.33
N LYS A 417 16.73 -0.85 23.65
CA LYS A 417 17.61 -1.92 24.17
C LYS A 417 19.07 -1.50 24.25
N ASP A 418 19.54 -0.67 23.31
CA ASP A 418 20.88 -0.08 23.36
C ASP A 418 21.13 0.68 24.69
N ASN A 419 20.07 1.17 25.37
CA ASN A 419 20.19 1.84 26.67
C ASN A 419 20.25 0.91 27.89
N PHE A 420 19.81 -0.35 27.77
CA PHE A 420 19.62 -1.27 28.91
C PHE A 420 20.64 -2.42 28.97
N GLY A 421 21.76 -2.34 28.24
CA GLY A 421 22.91 -3.24 28.43
C GLY A 421 23.35 -4.08 27.24
N GLY A 422 23.06 -3.68 26.00
CA GLY A 422 23.67 -4.31 24.83
C GLY A 422 25.14 -3.90 24.68
N THR A 423 26.05 -4.87 24.60
CA THR A 423 27.43 -4.67 24.15
C THR A 423 27.39 -4.18 22.69
N ARG A 424 27.76 -2.92 22.46
CA ARG A 424 27.67 -2.28 21.15
C ARG A 424 28.68 -2.92 20.18
N SER A 425 28.19 -3.58 19.14
CA SER A 425 29.01 -3.99 17.99
C SER A 425 29.33 -2.77 17.12
N ASP A 426 30.60 -2.62 16.69
CA ASP A 426 31.06 -1.53 15.81
C ASP A 426 30.37 -1.52 14.42
N ASP A 427 29.80 -2.67 14.01
CA ASP A 427 29.10 -2.83 12.73
C ASP A 427 27.64 -2.35 12.75
N MET A 428 27.11 -1.89 13.90
CA MET A 428 25.73 -1.45 14.00
C MET A 428 25.53 -0.01 13.50
N PRO A 429 24.41 0.31 12.83
CA PRO A 429 24.12 1.67 12.39
C PRO A 429 24.28 2.69 13.53
N PRO A 430 25.00 3.81 13.31
CA PRO A 430 25.21 4.83 14.33
C PRO A 430 23.90 5.32 14.93
N ARG A 431 23.88 5.45 16.26
CA ARG A 431 22.71 5.86 17.03
C ARG A 431 22.16 7.24 16.61
N ASP A 432 23.03 8.15 16.21
CA ASP A 432 22.64 9.49 15.75
C ASP A 432 21.89 9.46 14.42
N ILE A 433 22.28 8.55 13.52
CA ILE A 433 21.58 8.34 12.25
C ILE A 433 20.19 7.75 12.55
N ALA A 434 20.09 6.76 13.44
CA ALA A 434 18.81 6.19 13.85
C ALA A 434 17.85 7.24 14.46
N TRP A 435 18.36 8.14 15.32
CA TRP A 435 17.57 9.27 15.85
C TRP A 435 17.12 10.24 14.76
N THR A 436 17.97 10.52 13.77
CA THR A 436 17.62 11.39 12.65
C THR A 436 16.49 10.79 11.82
N VAL A 437 16.60 9.50 11.48
CA VAL A 437 15.56 8.76 10.74
C VAL A 437 14.25 8.72 11.55
N LEU A 438 14.32 8.45 12.86
CA LEU A 438 13.16 8.45 13.75
C LEU A 438 12.41 9.79 13.73
N ARG A 439 13.13 10.90 13.91
CA ARG A 439 12.54 12.25 13.92
C ARG A 439 11.87 12.58 12.59
N ARG A 440 12.52 12.27 11.47
CA ARG A 440 11.96 12.50 10.14
C ARG A 440 10.69 11.70 9.90
N GLY A 441 10.69 10.41 10.24
CA GLY A 441 9.48 9.60 10.10
C GLY A 441 8.35 10.15 10.99
N LEU A 442 8.62 10.55 12.25
CA LEU A 442 7.61 11.18 13.12
C LEU A 442 7.01 12.45 12.51
N MET A 443 7.78 13.27 11.80
CA MET A 443 7.25 14.42 11.08
C MET A 443 6.28 14.00 9.96
N LEU A 444 6.56 12.92 9.24
CA LEU A 444 5.66 12.39 8.23
C LEU A 444 4.36 11.84 8.85
N PHE A 445 4.45 11.20 10.01
CA PHE A 445 3.28 10.80 10.79
C PHE A 445 2.44 12.00 11.23
N ARG A 446 3.09 13.06 11.72
CA ARG A 446 2.45 14.31 12.15
C ARG A 446 1.59 14.91 11.02
N GLN A 447 2.10 14.93 9.79
CA GLN A 447 1.38 15.43 8.61
C GLN A 447 0.10 14.65 8.29
N ARG A 448 -0.02 13.40 8.76
CA ARG A 448 -1.17 12.52 8.52
C ARG A 448 -2.09 12.36 9.73
N ALA A 449 -1.66 12.84 10.90
CA ALA A 449 -2.32 12.62 12.18
C ALA A 449 -3.82 12.99 12.16
N CYS A 450 -4.18 14.03 11.39
CA CYS A 450 -5.56 14.53 11.32
C CYS A 450 -6.40 13.91 10.19
N ARG A 451 -5.89 12.93 9.42
CA ARG A 451 -6.67 12.27 8.35
C ARG A 451 -7.77 11.36 8.88
N SER A 452 -7.51 10.66 10.00
CA SER A 452 -8.49 9.79 10.65
C SER A 452 -8.13 9.55 12.12
N LEU A 453 -9.08 9.03 12.90
CA LEU A 453 -8.83 8.63 14.30
C LEU A 453 -7.69 7.60 14.42
N HIS A 454 -7.55 6.72 13.42
CA HIS A 454 -6.48 5.72 13.39
C HIS A 454 -5.10 6.38 13.29
N HIS A 455 -4.91 7.28 12.32
CA HIS A 455 -3.65 8.03 12.18
C HIS A 455 -3.34 8.86 13.42
N PHE A 456 -4.35 9.48 14.04
CA PHE A 456 -4.18 10.23 15.26
C PHE A 456 -3.63 9.34 16.39
N LYS A 457 -4.26 8.18 16.63
CA LYS A 457 -3.81 7.21 17.64
C LYS A 457 -2.37 6.75 17.37
N GLN A 458 -2.02 6.46 16.12
CA GLN A 458 -0.68 6.06 15.74
C GLN A 458 0.36 7.15 16.01
N PHE A 459 0.10 8.38 15.55
CA PHE A 459 0.99 9.52 15.76
C PHE A 459 1.23 9.78 17.26
N VAL A 460 0.17 9.81 18.06
CA VAL A 460 0.28 10.02 19.52
C VAL A 460 1.08 8.89 20.18
N GLY A 461 0.76 7.64 19.87
CA GLY A 461 1.45 6.48 20.42
C GLY A 461 2.95 6.48 20.10
N LEU A 462 3.31 6.71 18.83
CA LEU A 462 4.69 6.81 18.38
C LEU A 462 5.43 7.99 19.01
N SER A 463 4.77 9.13 19.19
CA SER A 463 5.38 10.32 19.81
C SER A 463 5.68 10.11 21.29
N ILE A 464 4.76 9.47 22.03
CA ILE A 464 4.98 9.09 23.43
C ILE A 464 6.13 8.08 23.53
N MET A 465 6.15 7.06 22.67
CA MET A 465 7.23 6.06 22.65
C MET A 465 8.59 6.68 22.32
N ALA A 466 8.65 7.61 21.39
CA ALA A 466 9.90 8.31 21.05
C ALA A 466 10.37 9.26 22.17
N GLY A 467 9.46 10.01 22.78
CA GLY A 467 9.80 10.88 23.90
C GLY A 467 10.25 10.10 25.13
N THR A 468 9.63 8.96 25.43
CA THR A 468 10.06 8.09 26.53
C THR A 468 11.46 7.52 26.25
N LEU A 469 11.73 7.09 25.00
CA LEU A 469 13.07 6.69 24.58
C LEU A 469 14.12 7.80 24.76
N GLN A 470 13.76 9.06 24.47
CA GLN A 470 14.64 10.22 24.67
C GLN A 470 14.90 10.47 26.16
N ALA A 471 13.87 10.41 26.99
CA ALA A 471 13.96 10.59 28.44
C ALA A 471 14.81 9.52 29.13
N LEU A 472 14.86 8.29 28.59
CA LEU A 472 15.72 7.22 29.12
C LEU A 472 17.22 7.57 29.08
N GLY A 473 17.64 8.44 28.15
CA GLY A 473 19.02 8.91 28.11
C GLY A 473 19.34 9.96 29.19
N HIS A 474 18.31 10.65 29.70
CA HIS A 474 18.43 11.74 30.68
C HIS A 474 17.22 11.73 31.64
N PRO A 475 17.17 10.85 32.65
CA PRO A 475 15.98 10.64 33.47
C PRO A 475 15.45 11.91 34.17
N ALA A 476 16.34 12.82 34.54
CA ALA A 476 15.99 14.11 35.15
C ALA A 476 15.16 15.03 34.22
N ALA A 477 15.21 14.79 32.90
CA ALA A 477 14.48 15.55 31.89
C ALA A 477 13.14 14.87 31.47
N MET A 478 12.72 13.78 32.13
CA MET A 478 11.53 13.02 31.73
C MET A 478 10.27 13.88 31.70
N LEU A 479 9.99 14.65 32.76
CA LEU A 479 8.83 15.53 32.81
C LEU A 479 8.86 16.58 31.69
N ALA A 480 9.99 17.26 31.51
CA ALA A 480 10.15 18.28 30.47
C ALA A 480 9.98 17.69 29.05
N THR A 481 10.54 16.50 28.80
CA THR A 481 10.41 15.80 27.51
C THR A 481 8.96 15.40 27.25
N MET A 482 8.26 14.87 28.25
CA MET A 482 6.84 14.49 28.11
C MET A 482 5.91 15.69 27.93
N MET A 483 6.20 16.82 28.60
CA MET A 483 5.47 18.07 28.40
C MET A 483 5.64 18.59 26.96
N GLN A 484 6.85 18.50 26.39
CA GLN A 484 7.09 18.87 25.00
C GLN A 484 6.32 17.96 24.03
N VAL A 485 6.30 16.65 24.26
CA VAL A 485 5.50 15.71 23.44
C VAL A 485 4.01 16.07 23.51
N ALA A 486 3.50 16.41 24.70
CA ALA A 486 2.10 16.81 24.86
C ALA A 486 1.78 18.11 24.08
N ASP A 487 2.65 19.12 24.16
CA ASP A 487 2.51 20.36 23.39
C ASP A 487 2.56 20.08 21.88
N ASP A 488 3.49 19.27 21.40
CA ASP A 488 3.56 18.89 19.98
C ASP A 488 2.28 18.19 19.48
N VAL A 489 1.69 17.32 20.30
CA VAL A 489 0.40 16.68 19.99
C VAL A 489 -0.72 17.71 19.94
N GLU A 490 -0.80 18.61 20.93
CA GLU A 490 -1.80 19.68 20.97
C GLU A 490 -1.68 20.60 19.74
N GLN A 491 -0.47 21.08 19.43
CA GLN A 491 -0.22 21.92 18.26
C GLN A 491 -0.61 21.22 16.96
N THR A 492 -0.40 19.91 16.85
CA THR A 492 -0.80 19.14 15.67
C THR A 492 -2.33 19.10 15.52
N VAL A 493 -3.06 18.91 16.61
CA VAL A 493 -4.53 18.93 16.61
C VAL A 493 -5.05 20.33 16.28
N LEU A 494 -4.45 21.37 16.86
CA LEU A 494 -4.83 22.77 16.60
C LEU A 494 -4.60 23.17 15.15
N ALA A 495 -3.46 22.78 14.56
CA ALA A 495 -3.16 23.01 13.16
C ALA A 495 -4.16 22.27 12.25
N GLY A 496 -4.42 20.98 12.51
CA GLY A 496 -5.38 20.21 11.73
C GLY A 496 -6.81 20.73 11.81
N LYS A 497 -7.22 21.34 12.92
CA LYS A 497 -8.54 21.98 13.04
C LYS A 497 -8.72 23.14 12.05
N GLN A 498 -7.64 23.85 11.69
CA GLN A 498 -7.69 24.95 10.73
C GLN A 498 -7.91 24.45 9.28
N ASP A 499 -7.41 23.25 8.95
CA ASP A 499 -7.62 22.61 7.64
C ASP A 499 -9.02 21.99 7.47
N PHE A 500 -9.75 21.74 8.56
CA PHE A 500 -11.09 21.11 8.58
C PHE A 500 -12.27 22.11 8.64
N MET A 501 -12.08 23.38 8.27
CA MET A 501 -13.13 24.42 8.26
C MET A 501 -14.19 24.27 7.14
N TRP A 502 -14.78 23.08 7.01
CA TRP A 502 -16.03 22.84 6.25
C TRP A 502 -16.92 21.83 6.99
N MET A 503 -17.31 22.12 8.23
CA MET A 503 -18.50 21.53 8.88
C MET A 503 -19.12 22.49 9.90
N GLU A 504 -19.22 23.78 9.59
CA GLU A 504 -20.21 24.65 10.26
C GLU A 504 -21.59 24.39 9.63
N ASN A 505 -22.21 23.28 10.01
CA ASN A 505 -23.67 23.09 10.05
C ASN A 505 -24.01 21.71 10.63
N THR A 506 -23.63 21.48 11.88
CA THR A 506 -24.29 20.49 12.74
C THR A 506 -24.57 21.15 14.10
N PRO A 507 -25.81 21.07 14.62
CA PRO A 507 -26.19 21.78 15.82
C PRO A 507 -25.42 21.26 17.03
N ASN A 508 -24.98 22.19 17.88
CA ASN A 508 -24.24 21.97 19.13
C ASN A 508 -24.74 20.75 19.92
N LEU A 509 -23.95 19.67 19.92
CA LEU A 509 -24.13 18.50 20.79
C LEU A 509 -23.28 18.56 22.07
N LEU A 510 -22.76 19.74 22.42
CA LEU A 510 -22.06 19.98 23.67
C LEU A 510 -22.83 20.98 24.54
N VAL A 511 -24.03 20.61 24.93
CA VAL A 511 -24.66 21.14 26.15
C VAL A 511 -25.30 19.98 26.90
N HIS A 512 -24.55 19.35 27.79
CA HIS A 512 -25.13 18.69 28.96
C HIS A 512 -24.27 19.05 30.19
N PRO A 513 -24.84 19.74 31.20
CA PRO A 513 -24.11 20.17 32.37
C PRO A 513 -24.31 19.17 33.51
N SER A 514 -23.43 18.17 33.63
CA SER A 514 -23.12 17.46 34.89
C SER A 514 -22.38 16.14 34.63
N LEU A 515 -21.05 16.17 34.64
CA LEU A 515 -20.27 14.98 35.02
C LEU A 515 -19.24 15.43 36.06
N SER A 516 -19.55 15.04 37.29
CA SER A 516 -18.73 15.15 38.48
C SER A 516 -17.37 14.46 38.28
N ALA A 517 -16.39 14.96 39.02
CA ALA A 517 -15.07 14.38 39.18
C ALA A 517 -15.12 12.88 39.52
N ASP A 518 -14.03 12.19 39.18
CA ASP A 518 -13.72 10.76 39.38
C ASP A 518 -14.11 9.81 38.23
N VAL A 519 -13.33 9.85 37.14
CA VAL A 519 -13.04 8.65 36.34
C VAL A 519 -11.56 8.67 35.95
N SER A 520 -10.83 7.65 36.39
CA SER A 520 -9.41 7.40 36.14
C SER A 520 -9.11 7.27 34.64
N LEU A 521 -8.29 8.17 34.12
CA LEU A 521 -7.81 8.22 32.73
C LEU A 521 -6.55 7.35 32.56
N LEU A 522 -6.65 6.05 32.85
CA LEU A 522 -5.61 5.05 32.59
C LEU A 522 -6.25 3.69 32.33
N ASP A 523 -6.98 3.56 31.22
CA ASP A 523 -7.20 2.25 30.59
C ASP A 523 -6.65 2.34 29.16
N MET A 524 -5.36 1.98 29.04
CA MET A 524 -4.75 1.63 27.76
C MET A 524 -5.44 0.34 27.29
N ASP A 525 -6.22 0.45 26.24
CA ASP A 525 -6.92 -0.67 25.60
C ASP A 525 -5.93 -1.80 25.26
N PRO A 526 -6.03 -2.99 25.89
CA PRO A 526 -5.13 -4.11 25.65
C PRO A 526 -5.22 -4.68 24.22
N GLU A 527 -6.22 -4.30 23.42
CA GLU A 527 -6.30 -4.68 22.01
C GLU A 527 -5.24 -4.00 21.13
N LEU A 528 -4.76 -2.80 21.50
CA LEU A 528 -3.72 -2.09 20.75
C LEU A 528 -2.35 -2.76 20.81
N LEU A 529 -2.07 -3.54 21.85
CA LEU A 529 -0.83 -4.30 21.96
C LEU A 529 -0.92 -5.68 21.28
N ASN A 530 -2.12 -6.27 21.23
CA ASN A 530 -2.34 -7.61 20.70
C ASN A 530 -2.58 -7.65 19.18
N MET A 531 -3.04 -6.56 18.56
CA MET A 531 -3.27 -6.53 17.10
C MET A 531 -1.99 -6.43 16.25
N HIS A 532 -0.80 -6.30 16.83
CA HIS A 532 0.49 -6.33 16.11
C HIS A 532 1.39 -7.48 16.58
N ILE A 533 0.86 -8.37 17.43
CA ILE A 533 1.59 -9.48 18.02
C ILE A 533 0.63 -10.68 18.12
N GLN A 534 0.32 -11.29 16.97
CA GLN A 534 0.16 -12.74 16.88
C GLN A 534 0.96 -13.22 15.69
#